data_AF-A0A949ELP8-F1
#
_entry.id   AF-A0A949ELP8-F1
#
_cell.length_a   1.000
_cell.length_b   1.000
_cell.length_c   1.000
_cell.angle_alpha   90.00
_cell.angle_beta   90.00
_cell.angle_gamma   90.00
#
_symmetry.space_group_name_H-M   'P 1'
#
loop_
_entity.id
_entity.type
_entity.pdbx_description
1 polymer ?
#
loop_
_entity_poly.entity_id
_entity_poly.type
_entity_poly.pdbx_seq_one_letter_code
_entity_poly.pdbx_strand_id
1 'polypeptide(L)'
;MARIPHWIQNKSVDYYPTNHMRQLYTQPGSEFSILHLQLLNNGDRFANFIQWFSMLGSIVIISLIAKLLGATFSGQIFSSVIATTIPMGILQGSSTQNDYAAAFWLVSFICYVFLRSKNAESRYILFAAATSLGLGFLTKGTTYVYSAPFIVLLLISEFRKYKFKAFKSLSLILIVPILINLGYFLRNYDLGKDFFSPFYQGKQLSNEAMSPALFISNSTKNLALHLGARSDKTNDITKDLILKLHNLINIDINDTRTAFLGMEFVLPKPNRSEDQAGNPLHLFLSLGCIVFLFLSKDLRTNRTLRSYLLCSILSFTFFILLVKWQPWHSRFHLSIFVIFCAFSGIAISKSNKFIAIIICFLLLANSIPYVFRNNSRRIVSSKSTIFDTPRMDQYFSNYPSRAYPYKEAVKKIKSIGCKTIGQISHGECWEYPLWTLLKENNDLDFQLEQVQVDNKSNKYLEKFGLINYDPCILVGLKGKGQPKQVINNSTYIKTWEMDPVSIYEKDTDGTLAKSNLLLHFNNAVKLIFNSTTQISQDKENKFFDQKNMKVLNYLRNELAEAQTIDTDELDNILPELGKNFKNIVINGLELRATGYISSNKKQFDAGQKLVGQWLTWFIKNKDAVQKALDK
;
A
#
# COMPACT_ATOMS: atom_id res chain seq x y z
N MET A 1 9.11 0.70 -4.25
CA MET A 1 10.45 0.43 -3.66
C MET A 1 10.95 -0.98 -3.94
N ALA A 2 10.28 -2.07 -3.53
CA ALA A 2 10.79 -3.45 -3.73
C ALA A 2 11.16 -3.82 -5.19
N ARG A 3 10.45 -3.29 -6.19
CA ARG A 3 10.78 -3.52 -7.61
C ARG A 3 12.14 -3.00 -8.06
N ILE A 4 12.67 -1.98 -7.38
CA ILE A 4 13.90 -1.30 -7.77
C ILE A 4 15.13 -2.18 -7.54
N PRO A 5 15.35 -2.78 -6.36
CA PRO A 5 16.48 -3.70 -6.18
C PRO A 5 16.41 -4.92 -7.10
N HIS A 6 15.21 -5.45 -7.42
CA HIS A 6 15.05 -6.48 -8.47
C HIS A 6 15.60 -6.01 -9.82
N TRP A 7 15.26 -4.80 -10.27
CA TRP A 7 15.81 -4.26 -11.51
C TRP A 7 17.33 -4.05 -11.48
N ILE A 8 17.87 -3.62 -10.33
CA ILE A 8 19.31 -3.44 -10.13
C ILE A 8 20.02 -4.79 -10.21
N GLN A 9 19.54 -5.80 -9.47
CA GLN A 9 20.08 -7.17 -9.47
C GLN A 9 20.03 -7.76 -10.89
N ASN A 10 18.89 -7.65 -11.55
CA ASN A 10 18.65 -8.24 -12.87
C ASN A 10 19.28 -7.44 -14.01
N LYS A 11 19.83 -6.25 -13.73
CA LYS A 11 20.36 -5.30 -14.73
C LYS A 11 19.36 -5.04 -15.87
N SER A 12 18.07 -5.09 -15.56
CA SER A 12 16.98 -4.94 -16.53
C SER A 12 15.74 -4.37 -15.87
N VAL A 13 15.02 -3.52 -16.59
CA VAL A 13 13.70 -2.99 -16.19
C VAL A 13 12.54 -3.85 -16.70
N ASP A 14 12.85 -5.03 -17.25
CA ASP A 14 11.83 -5.99 -17.66
C ASP A 14 11.07 -6.56 -16.47
N TYR A 15 9.97 -7.22 -16.78
CA TYR A 15 9.22 -7.96 -15.78
C TYR A 15 9.95 -9.23 -15.40
N TYR A 16 9.88 -9.55 -14.12
CA TYR A 16 10.54 -10.67 -13.47
C TYR A 16 9.50 -11.54 -12.73
N PRO A 17 9.85 -12.79 -12.38
CA PRO A 17 8.97 -13.67 -11.61
C PRO A 17 8.70 -13.10 -10.22
N THR A 18 7.43 -12.90 -9.88
CA THR A 18 7.03 -12.44 -8.55
C THR A 18 5.60 -12.85 -8.22
N ASN A 19 5.37 -13.21 -6.97
CA ASN A 19 4.06 -13.41 -6.37
C ASN A 19 3.32 -12.10 -6.03
N HIS A 20 3.97 -10.94 -6.18
CA HIS A 20 3.33 -9.64 -6.02
C HIS A 20 3.21 -8.91 -7.37
N MET A 21 2.18 -9.28 -8.14
CA MET A 21 1.99 -8.77 -9.51
C MET A 21 1.94 -7.24 -9.65
N ARG A 22 1.51 -6.51 -8.62
CA ARG A 22 1.52 -5.03 -8.62
C ARG A 22 2.92 -4.45 -8.82
N GLN A 23 3.98 -5.19 -8.48
CA GLN A 23 5.36 -4.76 -8.76
C GLN A 23 5.68 -4.71 -10.26
N LEU A 24 4.89 -5.37 -11.12
CA LEU A 24 5.14 -5.43 -12.57
C LEU A 24 4.30 -4.39 -13.33
N TYR A 25 2.98 -4.52 -13.25
CA TYR A 25 2.06 -3.80 -14.14
C TYR A 25 1.66 -2.40 -13.68
N THR A 26 2.10 -1.94 -12.49
CA THR A 26 1.86 -0.55 -12.08
C THR A 26 2.84 0.39 -12.79
N GLN A 27 2.37 1.61 -13.07
CA GLN A 27 3.12 2.63 -13.79
C GLN A 27 4.48 2.92 -13.10
N PRO A 28 5.63 2.78 -13.80
CA PRO A 28 6.97 2.77 -13.18
C PRO A 28 7.69 4.12 -13.12
N GLY A 29 7.08 5.22 -13.55
CA GLY A 29 7.80 6.47 -13.84
C GLY A 29 8.55 7.07 -12.65
N SER A 30 7.95 7.04 -11.46
CA SER A 30 8.63 7.50 -10.24
C SER A 30 9.74 6.53 -9.83
N GLU A 31 9.51 5.22 -9.95
CA GLU A 31 10.48 4.19 -9.63
C GLU A 31 11.68 4.19 -10.57
N PHE A 32 11.51 4.54 -11.85
CA PHE A 32 12.63 4.79 -12.75
C PHE A 32 13.48 5.96 -12.25
N SER A 33 12.86 7.05 -11.82
CA SER A 33 13.61 8.20 -11.29
C SER A 33 14.39 7.83 -10.02
N ILE A 34 13.76 7.05 -9.12
CA ILE A 34 14.42 6.54 -7.91
C ILE A 34 15.54 5.55 -8.25
N LEU A 35 15.33 4.65 -9.22
CA LEU A 35 16.34 3.70 -9.70
C LEU A 35 17.63 4.43 -10.12
N HIS A 36 17.52 5.48 -10.93
CA HIS A 36 18.69 6.26 -11.35
C HIS A 36 19.41 6.90 -10.16
N LEU A 37 18.67 7.48 -9.20
CA LEU A 37 19.28 8.02 -7.98
C LEU A 37 19.97 6.94 -7.14
N GLN A 38 19.40 5.74 -7.05
CA GLN A 38 20.00 4.63 -6.31
C GLN A 38 21.27 4.10 -6.98
N LEU A 39 21.28 3.98 -8.31
CA LEU A 39 22.47 3.58 -9.06
C LEU A 39 23.60 4.59 -8.92
N LEU A 40 23.30 5.89 -9.05
CA LEU A 40 24.30 6.95 -8.96
C LEU A 40 24.87 7.15 -7.55
N ASN A 41 24.06 6.94 -6.52
CA ASN A 41 24.47 7.12 -5.12
C ASN A 41 24.84 5.81 -4.39
N ASN A 42 24.70 4.66 -5.06
CA ASN A 42 24.81 3.33 -4.44
C ASN A 42 23.98 3.19 -3.14
N GLY A 43 22.77 3.74 -3.12
CA GLY A 43 21.91 3.71 -1.94
C GLY A 43 20.65 4.55 -2.08
N ASP A 44 19.70 4.36 -1.16
CA ASP A 44 18.34 4.89 -1.25
C ASP A 44 18.10 6.21 -0.50
N ARG A 45 19.17 6.88 -0.05
CA ARG A 45 19.11 8.17 0.68
C ARG A 45 18.31 9.23 -0.06
N PHE A 46 18.39 9.24 -1.38
CA PHE A 46 17.74 10.24 -2.23
C PHE A 46 16.39 9.78 -2.79
N ALA A 47 15.87 8.62 -2.39
CA ALA A 47 14.61 8.11 -2.94
C ALA A 47 13.43 9.07 -2.73
N ASN A 48 13.35 9.72 -1.56
CA ASN A 48 12.28 10.68 -1.24
C ASN A 48 12.40 12.01 -2.02
N PHE A 49 13.57 12.33 -2.60
CA PHE A 49 13.78 13.59 -3.30
C PHE A 49 12.90 13.73 -4.54
N ILE A 50 12.51 12.61 -5.17
CA ILE A 50 11.57 12.64 -6.30
C ILE A 50 10.24 13.27 -5.90
N GLN A 51 9.63 12.83 -4.79
CA GLN A 51 8.40 13.42 -4.26
C GLN A 51 8.63 14.85 -3.76
N TRP A 52 9.74 15.09 -3.05
CA TRP A 52 10.03 16.41 -2.48
C TRP A 52 10.18 17.50 -3.55
N PHE A 53 10.98 17.25 -4.59
CA PHE A 53 11.13 18.20 -5.70
C PHE A 53 9.86 18.31 -6.53
N SER A 54 9.08 17.23 -6.68
CA SER A 54 7.78 17.29 -7.34
C SER A 54 6.78 18.18 -6.57
N MET A 55 6.80 18.17 -5.24
CA MET A 55 6.03 19.08 -4.40
C MET A 55 6.45 20.54 -4.64
N LEU A 56 7.75 20.85 -4.53
CA LEU A 56 8.28 22.19 -4.75
C LEU A 56 7.95 22.71 -6.17
N GLY A 57 8.17 21.87 -7.18
CA GLY A 57 7.81 22.17 -8.56
C GLY A 57 6.32 22.42 -8.73
N SER A 58 5.46 21.62 -8.08
CA SER A 58 4.00 21.83 -8.13
C SER A 58 3.58 23.17 -7.54
N ILE A 59 4.20 23.60 -6.43
CA ILE A 59 3.92 24.91 -5.80
C ILE A 59 4.29 26.05 -6.75
N VAL A 60 5.49 25.99 -7.35
CA VAL A 60 5.96 27.00 -8.32
C VAL A 60 5.05 27.06 -9.55
N ILE A 61 4.68 25.90 -10.09
CA ILE A 61 3.83 25.82 -11.29
C ILE A 61 2.42 26.32 -11.00
N ILE A 62 1.85 26.02 -9.83
CA ILE A 62 0.53 26.53 -9.45
C ILE A 62 0.53 28.06 -9.30
N SER A 63 1.60 28.64 -8.75
CA SER A 63 1.81 30.09 -8.77
C SER A 63 1.83 30.64 -10.20
N LEU A 64 2.57 29.99 -11.10
CA LEU A 64 2.62 30.39 -12.51
C LEU A 64 1.26 30.25 -13.20
N ILE A 65 0.51 29.18 -12.96
CA ILE A 65 -0.86 29.01 -13.45
C ILE A 65 -1.72 30.16 -12.96
N ALA A 66 -1.65 30.51 -11.66
CA ALA A 66 -2.41 31.65 -11.14
C ALA A 66 -2.10 32.94 -11.92
N LYS A 67 -0.82 33.24 -12.17
CA LYS A 67 -0.41 34.37 -13.04
C LYS A 67 -1.01 34.28 -14.44
N LEU A 68 -1.01 33.09 -15.05
CA LEU A 68 -1.57 32.89 -16.39
C LEU A 68 -3.08 33.12 -16.43
N LEU A 69 -3.78 32.81 -15.34
CA LEU A 69 -5.22 33.06 -15.17
C LEU A 69 -5.55 34.53 -14.82
N GLY A 70 -4.55 35.40 -14.66
CA GLY A 70 -4.71 36.82 -14.40
C GLY A 70 -4.55 37.23 -12.94
N ALA A 71 -3.92 36.40 -12.10
CA ALA A 71 -3.61 36.76 -10.72
C ALA A 71 -2.61 37.93 -10.63
N THR A 72 -2.80 38.77 -9.61
CA THR A 72 -1.76 39.67 -9.10
C THR A 72 -0.67 38.88 -8.37
N PHE A 73 0.38 39.55 -7.91
CA PHE A 73 1.41 38.95 -7.05
C PHE A 73 0.82 38.34 -5.77
N SER A 74 -0.17 38.99 -5.14
CA SER A 74 -0.85 38.45 -3.96
C SER A 74 -1.59 37.14 -4.26
N GLY A 75 -2.28 37.03 -5.40
CA GLY A 75 -2.94 35.79 -5.81
C GLY A 75 -1.96 34.64 -6.03
N GLN A 76 -0.79 34.92 -6.59
CA GLN A 76 0.31 33.95 -6.74
C GLN A 76 0.84 33.45 -5.39
N ILE A 77 1.05 34.37 -4.43
CA ILE A 77 1.44 34.01 -3.05
C ILE A 77 0.37 33.14 -2.41
N PHE A 78 -0.90 33.54 -2.47
CA PHE A 78 -1.98 32.77 -1.86
C PHE A 78 -2.10 31.37 -2.46
N SER A 79 -2.01 31.24 -3.79
CA SER A 79 -1.98 29.92 -4.43
C SER A 79 -0.83 29.06 -3.93
N SER A 80 0.35 29.64 -3.73
CA SER A 80 1.53 28.94 -3.20
C SER A 80 1.35 28.52 -1.74
N VAL A 81 0.82 29.39 -0.88
CA VAL A 81 0.56 29.10 0.54
C VAL A 81 -0.47 27.97 0.67
N ILE A 82 -1.57 28.01 -0.08
CA ILE A 82 -2.60 26.95 -0.05
C ILE A 82 -1.99 25.62 -0.48
N ALA A 83 -1.21 25.60 -1.58
CA ALA A 83 -0.56 24.38 -2.08
C ALA A 83 0.47 23.80 -1.09
N THR A 84 1.25 24.65 -0.44
CA THR A 84 2.28 24.25 0.53
C THR A 84 1.68 23.70 1.83
N THR A 85 0.46 24.13 2.18
CA THR A 85 -0.18 23.78 3.45
C THR A 85 -1.12 22.58 3.36
N ILE A 86 -1.24 21.92 2.19
CA ILE A 86 -2.08 20.71 2.03
C ILE A 86 -1.57 19.61 2.97
N PRO A 87 -2.36 19.15 3.96
CA PRO A 87 -1.91 18.13 4.92
C PRO A 87 -1.39 16.84 4.28
N MET A 88 -2.18 16.25 3.38
CA MET A 88 -1.77 15.06 2.62
C MET A 88 -0.49 15.34 1.81
N GLY A 89 -0.38 16.54 1.24
CA GLY A 89 0.81 17.00 0.53
C GLY A 89 2.06 16.96 1.42
N ILE A 90 2.05 17.64 2.55
CA ILE A 90 3.19 17.69 3.48
C ILE A 90 3.68 16.29 3.85
N LEU A 91 2.76 15.37 4.15
CA LEU A 91 3.10 13.99 4.51
C LEU A 91 3.73 13.25 3.32
N GLN A 92 3.14 13.37 2.14
CA GLN A 92 3.58 12.77 0.88
C GLN A 92 4.94 13.28 0.41
N GLY A 93 5.22 14.57 0.55
CA GLY A 93 6.45 15.20 0.05
C GLY A 93 7.72 14.58 0.63
N SER A 94 7.63 13.98 1.82
CA SER A 94 8.75 13.29 2.50
C SER A 94 8.78 11.78 2.28
N SER A 95 7.91 11.23 1.42
CA SER A 95 7.73 9.79 1.19
C SER A 95 8.34 9.32 -0.13
N THR A 96 8.32 8.00 -0.39
CA THR A 96 8.61 7.40 -1.70
C THR A 96 7.34 7.07 -2.49
N GLN A 97 6.18 7.64 -2.14
CA GLN A 97 4.96 7.46 -2.94
C GLN A 97 5.06 8.22 -4.27
N ASN A 98 4.01 8.28 -5.07
CA ASN A 98 4.06 8.86 -6.42
C ASN A 98 2.98 9.93 -6.73
N ASP A 99 2.21 10.37 -5.72
CA ASP A 99 1.10 11.29 -5.95
C ASP A 99 1.55 12.72 -6.26
N TYR A 100 2.62 13.24 -5.62
CA TYR A 100 3.16 14.55 -6.02
C TYR A 100 3.88 14.48 -7.36
N ALA A 101 4.58 13.39 -7.67
CA ALA A 101 5.19 13.21 -8.99
C ALA A 101 4.11 13.23 -10.09
N ALA A 102 2.99 12.54 -9.88
CA ALA A 102 1.83 12.60 -10.76
C ALA A 102 1.22 14.01 -10.83
N ALA A 103 1.05 14.67 -9.69
CA ALA A 103 0.51 16.03 -9.62
C ALA A 103 1.41 17.02 -10.37
N PHE A 104 2.73 16.93 -10.20
CA PHE A 104 3.72 17.79 -10.85
C PHE A 104 3.62 17.73 -12.37
N TRP A 105 3.61 16.52 -12.96
CA TRP A 105 3.45 16.36 -14.40
C TRP A 105 2.09 16.86 -14.89
N LEU A 106 1.03 16.60 -14.12
CA LEU A 106 -0.31 17.07 -14.44
C LEU A 106 -0.42 18.60 -14.43
N VAL A 107 0.08 19.28 -13.40
CA VAL A 107 0.06 20.75 -13.35
C VAL A 107 1.03 21.36 -14.35
N SER A 108 2.14 20.70 -14.68
CA SER A 108 3.04 21.09 -15.78
C SER A 108 2.29 21.08 -17.12
N PHE A 109 1.59 19.97 -17.42
CA PHE A 109 0.74 19.87 -18.60
C PHE A 109 -0.30 20.99 -18.65
N ILE A 110 -1.05 21.19 -17.55
CA ILE A 110 -2.06 22.25 -17.46
C ILE A 110 -1.42 23.63 -17.67
N CYS A 111 -0.27 23.92 -17.06
CA CYS A 111 0.44 25.16 -17.26
C CYS A 111 0.79 25.38 -18.75
N TYR A 112 1.29 24.36 -19.44
CA TYR A 112 1.57 24.45 -20.87
C TYR A 112 0.31 24.62 -21.73
N VAL A 113 -0.84 24.05 -21.34
CA VAL A 113 -2.13 24.32 -22.01
C VAL A 113 -2.46 25.82 -21.99
N PHE A 114 -2.33 26.46 -20.83
CA PHE A 114 -2.59 27.90 -20.72
C PHE A 114 -1.50 28.76 -21.35
N LEU A 115 -0.22 28.37 -21.28
CA LEU A 115 0.85 29.04 -22.02
C LEU A 115 0.61 28.98 -23.53
N ARG A 116 0.19 27.83 -24.07
CA ARG A 116 -0.13 27.64 -25.48
C ARG A 116 -1.25 28.56 -25.94
N SER A 117 -2.28 28.75 -25.09
CA SER A 117 -3.38 29.68 -25.40
C SER A 117 -2.94 31.14 -25.54
N LYS A 118 -1.86 31.55 -24.84
CA LYS A 118 -1.29 32.90 -24.94
C LYS A 118 -0.25 33.02 -26.06
N ASN A 119 0.65 32.04 -26.18
CA ASN A 119 1.78 32.02 -27.13
C ASN A 119 1.57 30.95 -28.19
N ALA A 120 0.57 31.16 -29.04
CA ALA A 120 0.03 30.10 -29.86
C ALA A 120 0.95 29.61 -30.99
N GLU A 121 2.01 30.33 -31.35
CA GLU A 121 2.90 29.94 -32.45
C GLU A 121 4.00 28.96 -32.01
N SER A 122 4.32 28.90 -30.72
CA SER A 122 5.44 28.10 -30.23
C SER A 122 5.11 26.61 -30.17
N ARG A 123 5.66 25.84 -31.12
CA ARG A 123 5.53 24.36 -31.17
C ARG A 123 6.21 23.68 -29.98
N TYR A 124 7.25 24.30 -29.43
CA TYR A 124 7.94 23.81 -28.24
C TYR A 124 7.00 23.68 -27.04
N ILE A 125 6.10 24.65 -26.83
CA ILE A 125 5.11 24.61 -25.74
C ILE A 125 4.20 23.38 -25.87
N LEU A 126 3.78 23.07 -27.09
CA LEU A 126 2.92 21.93 -27.34
C LEU A 126 3.65 20.60 -27.14
N PHE A 127 4.91 20.51 -27.59
CA PHE A 127 5.75 19.35 -27.33
C PHE A 127 6.00 19.15 -25.83
N ALA A 128 6.25 20.23 -25.08
CA ALA A 128 6.40 20.20 -23.63
C ALA A 128 5.10 19.78 -22.92
N ALA A 129 3.93 20.22 -23.41
CA ALA A 129 2.63 19.76 -22.93
C ALA A 129 2.47 18.25 -23.14
N ALA A 130 2.73 17.76 -24.36
CA ALA A 130 2.61 16.34 -24.70
C ALA A 130 3.62 15.47 -23.92
N THR A 131 4.83 15.96 -23.70
CA THR A 131 5.85 15.28 -22.89
C THR A 131 5.42 15.21 -21.42
N SER A 132 4.93 16.32 -20.85
CA SER A 132 4.42 16.34 -19.47
C SER A 132 3.25 15.38 -19.29
N LEU A 133 2.35 15.30 -20.28
CA LEU A 133 1.24 14.36 -20.28
C LEU A 133 1.74 12.91 -20.31
N GLY A 134 2.68 12.59 -21.20
CA GLY A 134 3.29 11.25 -21.29
C GLY A 134 4.01 10.81 -20.02
N LEU A 135 4.76 11.71 -19.38
CA LEU A 135 5.43 11.45 -18.10
C LEU A 135 4.43 11.30 -16.94
N GLY A 136 3.33 12.05 -16.96
CA GLY A 136 2.22 11.86 -16.03
C GLY A 136 1.60 10.46 -16.15
N PHE A 137 1.31 10.04 -17.39
CA PHE A 137 0.77 8.71 -17.70
C PHE A 137 1.70 7.58 -17.27
N LEU A 138 3.02 7.76 -17.45
CA LEU A 138 4.04 6.81 -17.02
C LEU A 138 4.20 6.78 -15.49
N THR A 139 3.75 7.81 -14.78
CA THR A 139 3.89 7.94 -13.32
C THR A 139 2.71 7.34 -12.56
N LYS A 140 1.47 7.64 -12.97
CA LYS A 140 0.28 7.17 -12.25
C LYS A 140 -0.98 7.20 -13.11
N GLY A 141 -1.79 6.15 -13.03
CA GLY A 141 -3.03 6.04 -13.80
C GLY A 141 -4.09 7.12 -13.52
N THR A 142 -4.07 7.76 -12.36
CA THR A 142 -5.00 8.88 -12.04
C THR A 142 -4.82 10.08 -12.98
N THR A 143 -3.64 10.24 -13.57
CA THR A 143 -3.36 11.31 -14.55
C THR A 143 -4.14 11.13 -15.85
N TYR A 144 -4.47 9.90 -16.26
CA TYR A 144 -5.35 9.64 -17.41
C TYR A 144 -6.70 10.34 -17.23
N VAL A 145 -7.26 10.21 -16.02
CA VAL A 145 -8.59 10.73 -15.69
C VAL A 145 -8.54 12.25 -15.51
N TYR A 146 -7.60 12.75 -14.70
CA TYR A 146 -7.57 14.17 -14.36
C TYR A 146 -7.12 15.09 -15.51
N SER A 147 -6.35 14.58 -16.47
CA SER A 147 -5.93 15.38 -17.64
C SER A 147 -7.00 15.50 -18.71
N ALA A 148 -7.98 14.57 -18.77
CA ALA A 148 -8.92 14.48 -19.88
C ALA A 148 -9.69 15.79 -20.18
N PRO A 149 -10.28 16.50 -19.21
CA PRO A 149 -10.95 17.77 -19.49
C PRO A 149 -10.02 18.87 -20.03
N PHE A 150 -8.76 18.87 -19.61
CA PHE A 150 -7.76 19.83 -20.08
C PHE A 150 -7.21 19.48 -21.47
N ILE A 151 -7.13 18.19 -21.82
CA ILE A 151 -6.86 17.75 -23.20
C ILE A 151 -7.98 18.24 -24.13
N VAL A 152 -9.24 18.04 -23.74
CA VAL A 152 -10.40 18.51 -24.52
C VAL A 152 -10.35 20.04 -24.69
N LEU A 153 -10.05 20.78 -23.62
CA LEU A 153 -9.89 22.23 -23.70
C LEU A 153 -8.77 22.64 -24.68
N LEU A 154 -7.61 21.99 -24.62
CA LEU A 154 -6.50 22.24 -25.54
C LEU A 154 -6.91 21.96 -26.99
N LEU A 155 -7.53 20.81 -27.26
CA LEU A 155 -7.98 20.46 -28.61
C LEU A 155 -9.02 21.46 -29.13
N ILE A 156 -10.03 21.82 -28.34
CA ILE A 156 -11.01 22.84 -28.73
C ILE A 156 -10.31 24.16 -29.06
N SER A 157 -9.31 24.57 -28.26
CA SER A 157 -8.57 25.81 -28.51
C SER A 157 -7.74 25.75 -29.81
N GLU A 158 -7.09 24.62 -30.09
CA GLU A 158 -6.29 24.41 -31.30
C GLU A 158 -7.19 24.34 -32.55
N PHE A 159 -8.31 23.61 -32.51
CA PHE A 159 -9.23 23.53 -33.64
C PHE A 159 -9.92 24.87 -33.94
N ARG A 160 -10.27 25.65 -32.91
CA ARG A 160 -10.82 27.00 -33.12
C ARG A 160 -9.83 27.94 -33.78
N LYS A 161 -8.54 27.84 -33.43
CA LYS A 161 -7.51 28.77 -33.92
C LYS A 161 -6.90 28.32 -35.26
N TYR A 162 -6.62 27.04 -35.42
CA TYR A 162 -5.84 26.49 -36.53
C TYR A 162 -6.64 25.60 -37.50
N LYS A 163 -7.93 25.33 -37.21
CA LYS A 163 -8.81 24.50 -38.04
C LYS A 163 -8.13 23.16 -38.39
N PHE A 164 -8.04 22.79 -39.66
CA PHE A 164 -7.37 21.56 -40.11
C PHE A 164 -5.88 21.47 -39.74
N LYS A 165 -5.17 22.60 -39.55
CA LYS A 165 -3.76 22.53 -39.11
C LYS A 165 -3.63 22.03 -37.66
N ALA A 166 -4.71 22.03 -36.87
CA ALA A 166 -4.76 21.46 -35.52
C ALA A 166 -4.55 19.94 -35.48
N PHE A 167 -4.71 19.23 -36.60
CA PHE A 167 -4.37 17.80 -36.67
C PHE A 167 -2.88 17.53 -36.38
N LYS A 168 -2.00 18.48 -36.70
CA LYS A 168 -0.58 18.41 -36.29
C LYS A 168 -0.41 18.51 -34.77
N SER A 169 -1.28 19.29 -34.12
CA SER A 169 -1.26 19.42 -32.68
C SER A 169 -1.82 18.16 -32.01
N LEU A 170 -2.90 17.61 -32.56
CA LEU A 170 -3.48 16.34 -32.14
C LEU A 170 -2.47 15.19 -32.28
N SER A 171 -1.74 15.11 -33.40
CA SER A 171 -0.74 14.05 -33.59
C SER A 171 0.36 14.12 -32.55
N LEU A 172 0.84 15.30 -32.18
CA LEU A 172 1.84 15.45 -31.11
C LEU A 172 1.30 15.04 -29.73
N ILE A 173 0.08 15.45 -29.39
CA ILE A 173 -0.58 15.11 -28.12
C ILE A 173 -0.84 13.59 -28.00
N LEU A 174 -1.00 12.89 -29.13
CA LEU A 174 -1.18 11.43 -29.14
C LEU A 174 0.15 10.67 -29.19
N ILE A 175 1.03 11.00 -30.13
CA ILE A 175 2.24 10.23 -30.42
C ILE A 175 3.25 10.33 -29.26
N VAL A 176 3.49 11.52 -28.72
CA VAL A 176 4.55 11.69 -27.69
C VAL A 176 4.23 10.91 -26.41
N PRO A 177 3.02 10.99 -25.82
CA PRO A 177 2.67 10.15 -24.68
C PRO A 177 2.76 8.64 -24.97
N ILE A 178 2.32 8.21 -26.16
CA ILE A 178 2.39 6.80 -26.56
C ILE A 178 3.85 6.34 -26.62
N LEU A 179 4.74 7.11 -27.26
CA LEU A 179 6.16 6.77 -27.36
C LEU A 179 6.84 6.66 -25.99
N ILE A 180 6.57 7.59 -25.08
CA ILE A 180 7.11 7.57 -23.70
C ILE A 180 6.64 6.30 -22.95
N ASN A 181 5.39 5.88 -23.17
CA ASN A 181 4.80 4.74 -22.46
C ASN A 181 4.94 3.40 -23.21
N LEU A 182 5.48 3.40 -24.44
CA LEU A 182 5.48 2.25 -25.33
C LEU A 182 6.13 1.01 -24.70
N GLY A 183 7.31 1.17 -24.10
CA GLY A 183 8.00 0.06 -23.44
C GLY A 183 7.20 -0.52 -22.25
N TYR A 184 6.52 0.34 -21.50
CA TYR A 184 5.63 -0.10 -20.41
C TYR A 184 4.39 -0.84 -20.96
N PHE A 185 3.75 -0.30 -21.99
CA PHE A 185 2.59 -0.92 -22.64
C PHE A 185 2.92 -2.28 -23.26
N LEU A 186 4.07 -2.41 -23.92
CA LEU A 186 4.51 -3.67 -24.51
C LEU A 186 4.76 -4.75 -23.45
N ARG A 187 5.36 -4.40 -22.30
CA ARG A 187 5.55 -5.34 -21.17
C ARG A 187 4.23 -5.77 -20.55
N ASN A 188 3.28 -4.85 -20.39
CA ASN A 188 1.93 -5.17 -19.95
C ASN A 188 1.21 -6.12 -20.91
N TYR A 189 1.28 -5.83 -22.21
CA TYR A 189 0.70 -6.66 -23.25
C TYR A 189 1.34 -8.05 -23.30
N ASP A 190 2.66 -8.13 -23.18
CA ASP A 190 3.35 -9.41 -23.10
C ASP A 190 2.88 -10.24 -21.89
N LEU A 191 2.73 -9.60 -20.72
CA LEU A 191 2.36 -10.28 -19.47
C LEU A 191 0.91 -10.79 -19.43
N GLY A 192 -0.06 -10.06 -20.00
CA GLY A 192 -1.46 -10.48 -19.91
C GLY A 192 -2.36 -10.05 -21.05
N LYS A 193 -1.78 -9.68 -22.20
CA LYS A 193 -2.48 -9.28 -23.44
C LYS A 193 -3.39 -8.05 -23.29
N ASP A 194 -3.05 -7.19 -22.34
CA ASP A 194 -3.72 -5.90 -22.05
C ASP A 194 -2.63 -4.83 -21.89
N PHE A 195 -2.77 -3.68 -22.57
CA PHE A 195 -1.78 -2.59 -22.52
C PHE A 195 -1.79 -1.80 -21.21
N PHE A 196 -2.94 -1.71 -20.55
CA PHE A 196 -3.14 -0.84 -19.40
C PHE A 196 -3.07 -1.59 -18.07
N SER A 197 -3.62 -2.80 -17.99
CA SER A 197 -3.62 -3.58 -16.75
C SER A 197 -3.92 -5.09 -16.95
N PRO A 198 -2.90 -5.95 -17.10
CA PRO A 198 -3.05 -7.40 -17.35
C PRO A 198 -3.69 -8.27 -16.23
N PHE A 199 -3.93 -7.73 -15.03
CA PHE A 199 -4.40 -8.50 -13.85
C PHE A 199 -5.67 -8.00 -13.21
N TYR A 200 -6.05 -6.77 -13.51
CA TYR A 200 -7.39 -6.30 -13.20
C TYR A 200 -8.19 -6.43 -14.48
N GLN A 201 -9.08 -7.43 -14.56
CA GLN A 201 -10.30 -7.20 -15.34
C GLN A 201 -10.82 -5.86 -14.83
N GLY A 202 -10.83 -4.81 -15.66
CA GLY A 202 -11.05 -3.41 -15.23
C GLY A 202 -12.26 -3.19 -14.31
N LYS A 203 -13.17 -4.17 -14.25
CA LYS A 203 -14.25 -4.37 -13.27
C LYS A 203 -13.88 -4.14 -11.80
N GLN A 204 -12.66 -4.42 -11.34
CA GLN A 204 -12.35 -4.30 -9.90
C GLN A 204 -12.01 -2.88 -9.43
N LEU A 205 -11.37 -2.06 -10.29
CA LEU A 205 -10.97 -0.69 -9.96
C LEU A 205 -11.94 0.35 -10.50
N SER A 206 -12.60 0.06 -11.62
CA SER A 206 -13.56 0.95 -12.25
C SER A 206 -14.97 0.70 -11.73
N ASN A 207 -15.80 1.74 -11.64
CA ASN A 207 -17.20 1.57 -11.29
C ASN A 207 -17.90 0.65 -12.29
N GLU A 208 -18.67 -0.32 -11.79
CA GLU A 208 -19.35 -1.30 -12.63
C GLU A 208 -20.65 -0.76 -13.24
N ALA A 209 -21.23 0.27 -12.62
CA ALA A 209 -22.43 0.94 -13.09
C ALA A 209 -22.32 2.45 -12.89
N MET A 210 -22.97 3.20 -13.77
CA MET A 210 -23.08 4.65 -13.68
C MET A 210 -24.55 5.05 -13.60
N SER A 211 -24.94 5.68 -12.51
CA SER A 211 -26.25 6.31 -12.34
C SER A 211 -26.11 7.58 -11.50
N PRO A 212 -27.05 8.52 -11.56
CA PRO A 212 -27.02 9.71 -10.70
C PRO A 212 -26.94 9.35 -9.20
N ALA A 213 -27.68 8.31 -8.77
CA ALA A 213 -27.65 7.83 -7.40
C ALA A 213 -26.26 7.27 -7.00
N LEU A 214 -25.65 6.45 -7.85
CA LEU A 214 -24.30 5.92 -7.61
C LEU A 214 -23.24 7.03 -7.63
N PHE A 215 -23.40 8.03 -8.49
CA PHE A 215 -22.53 9.21 -8.50
C PHE A 215 -22.63 9.99 -7.19
N ILE A 216 -23.85 10.21 -6.67
CA ILE A 216 -24.06 10.89 -5.38
C ILE A 216 -23.47 10.07 -4.23
N SER A 217 -23.70 8.75 -4.20
CA SER A 217 -23.12 7.85 -3.20
C SER A 217 -21.59 7.92 -3.22
N ASN A 218 -20.98 7.73 -4.40
CA ASN A 218 -19.53 7.73 -4.53
C ASN A 218 -18.92 9.11 -4.24
N SER A 219 -19.56 10.20 -4.69
CA SER A 219 -19.15 11.58 -4.35
C SER A 219 -19.13 11.78 -2.84
N THR A 220 -20.20 11.39 -2.16
CA THR A 220 -20.34 11.55 -0.70
C THR A 220 -19.25 10.77 0.03
N LYS A 221 -19.02 9.50 -0.34
CA LYS A 221 -17.97 8.68 0.26
C LYS A 221 -16.57 9.26 0.04
N ASN A 222 -16.28 9.81 -1.14
CA ASN A 222 -14.98 10.42 -1.44
C ASN A 222 -14.76 11.75 -0.69
N LEU A 223 -15.79 12.59 -0.58
CA LEU A 223 -15.72 13.84 0.20
C LEU A 223 -15.58 13.56 1.70
N ALA A 224 -16.30 12.55 2.21
CA ALA A 224 -16.27 12.14 3.61
C ALA A 224 -14.86 11.74 4.10
N LEU A 225 -13.98 11.30 3.21
CA LEU A 225 -12.57 11.01 3.54
C LEU A 225 -11.80 12.23 4.07
N HIS A 226 -12.31 13.44 3.84
CA HIS A 226 -11.72 14.69 4.31
C HIS A 226 -12.47 15.31 5.49
N LEU A 227 -13.59 14.73 5.92
CA LEU A 227 -14.47 15.29 6.96
C LEU A 227 -14.21 14.72 8.36
N GLY A 228 -13.28 13.76 8.50
CA GLY A 228 -12.91 13.19 9.79
C GLY A 228 -12.57 14.26 10.83
N ALA A 229 -13.25 14.24 11.97
CA ALA A 229 -13.10 15.18 13.07
C ALA A 229 -12.52 14.52 14.33
N ARG A 230 -11.96 15.32 15.24
CA ARG A 230 -11.45 14.81 16.53
C ARG A 230 -12.58 14.49 17.52
N SER A 231 -13.74 15.11 17.37
CA SER A 231 -14.91 14.86 18.21
C SER A 231 -15.70 13.69 17.67
N ASP A 232 -15.91 12.66 18.50
CA ASP A 232 -16.74 11.51 18.14
C ASP A 232 -18.19 11.95 17.84
N LYS A 233 -18.75 12.91 18.60
CA LYS A 233 -20.07 13.50 18.32
C LYS A 233 -20.16 14.10 16.91
N THR A 234 -19.13 14.81 16.44
CA THR A 234 -19.09 15.35 15.07
C THR A 234 -19.01 14.24 14.03
N ASN A 235 -18.24 13.18 14.31
CA ASN A 235 -18.14 12.03 13.42
C ASN A 235 -19.48 11.27 13.32
N ASP A 236 -20.18 11.09 14.44
CA ASP A 236 -21.50 10.43 14.49
C ASP A 236 -22.54 11.23 13.69
N ILE A 237 -22.61 12.55 13.89
CA ILE A 237 -23.49 13.43 13.11
C ILE A 237 -23.15 13.32 11.61
N THR A 238 -21.86 13.34 11.25
CA THR A 238 -21.43 13.23 9.85
C THR A 238 -21.84 11.89 9.25
N LYS A 239 -21.65 10.79 9.99
CA LYS A 239 -22.04 9.44 9.58
C LYS A 239 -23.56 9.35 9.40
N ASP A 240 -24.35 9.87 10.33
CA ASP A 240 -25.81 9.86 10.26
C ASP A 240 -26.33 10.65 9.06
N LEU A 241 -25.73 11.81 8.76
CA LEU A 241 -26.08 12.60 7.57
C LEU A 241 -25.78 11.83 6.28
N ILE A 242 -24.63 11.15 6.22
CA ILE A 242 -24.26 10.32 5.06
C ILE A 242 -25.25 9.16 4.92
N LEU A 243 -25.62 8.47 6.00
CA LEU A 243 -26.57 7.37 5.98
C LEU A 243 -27.98 7.83 5.58
N LYS A 244 -28.46 8.97 6.10
CA LYS A 244 -29.74 9.58 5.68
C LYS A 244 -29.75 9.88 4.18
N LEU A 245 -28.65 10.42 3.65
CA LEU A 245 -28.52 10.68 2.22
C LEU A 245 -28.53 9.39 1.39
N HIS A 246 -27.87 8.33 1.85
CA HIS A 246 -27.90 7.01 1.20
C HIS A 246 -29.30 6.37 1.21
N ASN A 247 -30.04 6.51 2.30
CA ASN A 247 -31.44 6.10 2.38
C ASN A 247 -32.33 6.89 1.40
N LEU A 248 -32.10 8.19 1.25
CA LEU A 248 -32.87 9.05 0.33
C LEU A 248 -32.64 8.71 -1.14
N ILE A 249 -31.42 8.32 -1.52
CA ILE A 249 -31.10 7.89 -2.90
C ILE A 249 -31.34 6.38 -3.13
N ASN A 250 -31.77 5.65 -2.09
CA ASN A 250 -32.00 4.20 -2.11
C ASN A 250 -30.80 3.38 -2.63
N ILE A 251 -29.60 3.69 -2.14
CA ILE A 251 -28.35 2.98 -2.46
C ILE A 251 -27.65 2.60 -1.17
N ASP A 252 -27.26 1.33 -1.04
CA ASP A 252 -26.41 0.88 0.07
C ASP A 252 -25.05 1.59 0.02
N ILE A 253 -24.59 2.09 1.17
CA ILE A 253 -23.29 2.74 1.30
C ILE A 253 -22.12 1.81 0.90
N ASN A 254 -22.29 0.50 1.11
CA ASN A 254 -21.32 -0.55 0.80
C ASN A 254 -21.58 -1.23 -0.56
N ASP A 255 -22.36 -0.61 -1.45
CA ASP A 255 -22.66 -1.17 -2.78
C ASP A 255 -21.37 -1.55 -3.55
N THR A 256 -21.25 -2.84 -3.86
CA THR A 256 -20.08 -3.47 -4.48
C THR A 256 -19.77 -2.94 -5.89
N ARG A 257 -20.76 -2.33 -6.55
CA ARG A 257 -20.58 -1.69 -7.87
C ARG A 257 -19.70 -0.46 -7.79
N THR A 258 -19.64 0.20 -6.62
CA THR A 258 -18.84 1.41 -6.37
C THR A 258 -17.79 1.25 -5.28
N ALA A 259 -17.82 0.17 -4.49
CA ALA A 259 -16.82 -0.11 -3.47
C ALA A 259 -15.77 -1.13 -3.96
N PHE A 260 -14.48 -0.81 -3.82
CA PHE A 260 -13.40 -1.70 -4.22
C PHE A 260 -13.39 -2.97 -3.37
N LEU A 261 -13.39 -4.14 -4.02
CA LEU A 261 -13.40 -5.47 -3.38
C LEU A 261 -14.46 -5.64 -2.26
N GLY A 262 -15.59 -4.94 -2.36
CA GLY A 262 -16.64 -4.99 -1.33
C GLY A 262 -16.21 -4.41 0.03
N MET A 263 -15.18 -3.56 0.07
CA MET A 263 -14.75 -2.89 1.30
C MET A 263 -15.89 -2.05 1.89
N GLU A 264 -16.05 -2.14 3.21
CA GLU A 264 -17.03 -1.36 3.94
C GLU A 264 -16.58 0.10 4.11
N PHE A 265 -17.55 1.01 4.02
CA PHE A 265 -17.33 2.42 4.27
C PHE A 265 -17.12 2.68 5.76
N VAL A 266 -15.97 3.24 6.09
CA VAL A 266 -15.65 3.74 7.43
C VAL A 266 -15.23 5.20 7.31
N LEU A 267 -15.87 6.07 8.09
CA LEU A 267 -15.47 7.47 8.19
C LEU A 267 -14.07 7.53 8.85
N PRO A 268 -13.04 8.05 8.15
CA PRO A 268 -11.70 8.07 8.72
C PRO A 268 -11.63 9.05 9.87
N LYS A 269 -10.95 8.68 10.96
CA LYS A 269 -10.56 9.62 12.01
C LYS A 269 -9.37 10.46 11.54
N PRO A 270 -9.16 11.68 12.08
CA PRO A 270 -8.00 12.50 11.75
C PRO A 270 -6.69 11.72 11.91
N ASN A 271 -6.00 11.49 10.79
CA ASN A 271 -4.76 10.75 10.74
C ASN A 271 -3.63 11.63 10.17
N ARG A 272 -2.40 11.42 10.65
CA ARG A 272 -1.16 12.06 10.15
C ARG A 272 -0.27 11.04 9.42
N SER A 273 -0.91 10.01 8.87
CA SER A 273 -0.29 9.05 7.95
C SER A 273 -0.45 9.53 6.52
N GLU A 274 0.63 9.39 5.75
CA GLU A 274 0.70 9.65 4.30
C GLU A 274 -0.30 8.81 3.47
N ASP A 275 -0.91 7.78 4.06
CA ASP A 275 -1.87 6.90 3.38
C ASP A 275 -3.34 7.31 3.59
N GLN A 276 -3.65 8.07 4.65
CA GLN A 276 -5.03 8.25 5.12
C GLN A 276 -5.41 9.70 5.47
N ALA A 277 -4.46 10.63 5.56
CA ALA A 277 -4.76 12.00 6.00
C ALA A 277 -5.81 12.72 5.14
N GLY A 278 -6.79 13.35 5.80
CA GLY A 278 -7.78 14.22 5.16
C GLY A 278 -7.27 15.66 4.97
N ASN A 279 -7.94 16.42 4.10
CA ASN A 279 -7.64 17.84 3.83
C ASN A 279 -8.88 18.74 4.09
N PRO A 280 -9.45 18.75 5.32
CA PRO A 280 -10.73 19.41 5.60
C PRO A 280 -10.75 20.90 5.26
N LEU A 281 -9.72 21.66 5.71
CA LEU A 281 -9.67 23.10 5.46
C LEU A 281 -9.57 23.43 3.97
N HIS A 282 -8.77 22.68 3.21
CA HIS A 282 -8.65 22.85 1.76
C HIS A 282 -9.94 22.51 1.03
N LEU A 283 -10.70 21.51 1.51
CA LEU A 283 -12.01 21.17 0.96
C LEU A 283 -13.00 22.33 1.15
N PHE A 284 -13.19 22.77 2.40
CA PHE A 284 -14.11 23.87 2.70
C PHE A 284 -13.69 25.18 2.03
N LEU A 285 -12.38 25.46 1.97
CA LEU A 285 -11.85 26.63 1.27
C LEU A 285 -12.16 26.58 -0.22
N SER A 286 -11.97 25.42 -0.87
CA SER A 286 -12.26 25.26 -2.30
C SER A 286 -13.75 25.46 -2.58
N LEU A 287 -14.63 24.86 -1.77
CA LEU A 287 -16.08 25.06 -1.87
C LEU A 287 -16.48 26.53 -1.64
N GLY A 288 -15.92 27.17 -0.60
CA GLY A 288 -16.16 28.58 -0.30
C GLY A 288 -15.71 29.51 -1.44
N CYS A 289 -14.56 29.22 -2.07
CA CYS A 289 -14.08 29.97 -3.23
C CYS A 289 -14.98 29.78 -4.45
N ILE A 290 -15.53 28.58 -4.67
CA ILE A 290 -16.51 28.33 -5.73
C ILE A 290 -17.78 29.14 -5.48
N VAL A 291 -18.28 29.20 -4.24
CA VAL A 291 -19.43 30.05 -3.89
C VAL A 291 -19.10 31.54 -4.10
N PHE A 292 -17.91 31.98 -3.67
CA PHE A 292 -17.45 33.37 -3.83
C PHE A 292 -17.33 33.79 -5.30
N LEU A 293 -17.03 32.86 -6.22
CA LEU A 293 -17.09 33.11 -7.66
C LEU A 293 -18.43 33.73 -8.04
N PHE A 294 -19.56 33.23 -7.54
CA PHE A 294 -20.89 33.75 -7.89
C PHE A 294 -21.16 35.15 -7.34
N LEU A 295 -20.48 35.54 -6.26
CA LEU A 295 -20.62 36.84 -5.62
C LEU A 295 -19.72 37.90 -6.26
N SER A 296 -18.53 37.52 -6.74
CA SER A 296 -17.56 38.46 -7.31
C SER A 296 -17.75 38.67 -8.81
N LYS A 297 -18.09 39.89 -9.24
CA LYS A 297 -18.23 40.25 -10.67
C LYS A 297 -16.93 40.00 -11.44
N ASP A 298 -15.78 40.39 -10.89
CA ASP A 298 -14.46 40.21 -11.50
C ASP A 298 -14.15 38.73 -11.81
N LEU A 299 -14.47 37.83 -10.87
CA LEU A 299 -14.21 36.40 -11.05
C LEU A 299 -15.17 35.80 -12.08
N ARG A 300 -16.44 36.24 -12.11
CA ARG A 300 -17.42 35.76 -13.09
C ARG A 300 -17.11 36.18 -14.52
N THR A 301 -16.55 37.37 -14.73
CA THR A 301 -16.26 37.87 -16.08
C THR A 301 -15.02 37.23 -16.68
N ASN A 302 -14.05 36.79 -15.86
CA ASN A 302 -12.83 36.12 -16.34
C ASN A 302 -13.14 34.73 -16.96
N ARG A 303 -13.19 34.67 -18.30
CA ARG A 303 -13.47 33.45 -19.06
C ARG A 303 -12.42 32.36 -18.85
N THR A 304 -11.14 32.73 -18.83
CA THR A 304 -10.03 31.79 -18.68
C THR A 304 -10.06 31.10 -17.32
N LEU A 305 -10.32 31.86 -16.25
CA LEU A 305 -10.50 31.33 -14.90
C LEU A 305 -11.69 30.36 -14.82
N ARG A 306 -12.82 30.69 -15.44
CA ARG A 306 -14.00 29.79 -15.49
C ARG A 306 -13.72 28.51 -16.26
N SER A 307 -13.02 28.58 -17.39
CA SER A 307 -12.61 27.38 -18.13
C SER A 307 -11.68 26.49 -17.31
N TYR A 308 -10.72 27.08 -16.59
CA TYR A 308 -9.85 26.35 -15.65
C TYR A 308 -10.66 25.65 -14.54
N LEU A 309 -11.56 26.38 -13.89
CA LEU A 309 -12.40 25.85 -12.82
C LEU A 309 -13.32 24.74 -13.32
N LEU A 310 -13.95 24.93 -14.49
CA LEU A 310 -14.82 23.93 -15.10
C LEU A 310 -14.04 22.64 -15.41
N CYS A 311 -12.85 22.74 -16.03
CA CYS A 311 -12.00 21.58 -16.26
C CYS A 311 -11.61 20.89 -14.95
N SER A 312 -11.28 21.66 -13.91
CA SER A 312 -10.93 21.12 -12.58
C SER A 312 -12.10 20.33 -11.96
N ILE A 313 -13.32 20.89 -11.99
CA ILE A 313 -14.52 20.21 -11.50
C ILE A 313 -14.79 18.94 -12.32
N LEU A 314 -14.72 19.02 -13.65
CA LEU A 314 -14.91 17.86 -14.53
C LEU A 314 -13.85 16.77 -14.27
N SER A 315 -12.61 17.13 -13.95
CA SER A 315 -11.57 16.17 -13.60
C SER A 315 -11.93 15.38 -12.35
N PHE A 316 -12.44 16.05 -11.32
CA PHE A 316 -12.93 15.39 -10.11
C PHE A 316 -14.18 14.53 -10.38
N THR A 317 -15.13 15.06 -11.16
CA THR A 317 -16.34 14.33 -11.56
C THR A 317 -16.00 13.05 -12.33
N PHE A 318 -15.07 13.11 -13.28
CA PHE A 318 -14.61 11.91 -14.00
C PHE A 318 -13.94 10.90 -13.08
N PHE A 319 -13.16 11.35 -12.09
CA PHE A 319 -12.59 10.44 -11.10
C PHE A 319 -13.67 9.71 -10.30
N ILE A 320 -14.70 10.42 -9.83
CA ILE A 320 -15.82 9.81 -9.11
C ILE A 320 -16.62 8.87 -10.02
N LEU A 321 -16.85 9.24 -11.28
CA LEU A 321 -17.62 8.40 -12.21
C LEU A 321 -16.88 7.13 -12.62
N LEU A 322 -15.55 7.20 -12.76
CA LEU A 322 -14.76 6.11 -13.31
C LEU A 322 -14.19 5.18 -12.24
N VAL A 323 -13.86 5.66 -11.04
CA VAL A 323 -13.07 4.91 -10.05
C VAL A 323 -13.92 4.48 -8.84
N LYS A 324 -13.84 3.19 -8.48
CA LYS A 324 -14.46 2.65 -7.26
C LYS A 324 -13.81 3.25 -6.02
N TRP A 325 -14.62 3.61 -5.04
CA TRP A 325 -14.19 4.13 -3.75
C TRP A 325 -13.21 3.19 -3.04
N GLN A 326 -12.15 3.77 -2.46
CA GLN A 326 -11.21 3.11 -1.56
C GLN A 326 -10.90 4.01 -0.35
N PRO A 327 -10.63 3.45 0.84
CA PRO A 327 -10.34 4.23 2.05
C PRO A 327 -9.14 5.19 1.93
N TRP A 328 -8.19 4.88 1.06
CA TRP A 328 -6.98 5.70 0.81
C TRP A 328 -7.12 6.65 -0.40
N HIS A 329 -8.33 6.86 -0.92
CA HIS A 329 -8.56 7.85 -2.01
C HIS A 329 -8.19 9.28 -1.61
N SER A 330 -8.14 9.60 -0.32
CA SER A 330 -7.67 10.90 0.16
C SER A 330 -6.30 11.28 -0.40
N ARG A 331 -5.44 10.28 -0.61
CA ARG A 331 -4.15 10.42 -1.30
C ARG A 331 -4.30 10.71 -2.79
N PHE A 332 -5.16 9.96 -3.50
CA PHE A 332 -5.38 10.14 -4.94
C PHE A 332 -5.96 11.52 -5.25
N HIS A 333 -6.68 12.12 -4.31
CA HIS A 333 -7.20 13.48 -4.41
C HIS A 333 -6.12 14.57 -4.32
N LEU A 334 -4.86 14.25 -3.99
CA LEU A 334 -3.80 15.26 -3.87
C LEU A 334 -3.67 16.10 -5.14
N SER A 335 -3.67 15.46 -6.31
CA SER A 335 -3.58 16.15 -7.61
C SER A 335 -4.70 17.16 -7.80
N ILE A 336 -5.94 16.81 -7.42
CA ILE A 336 -7.07 17.72 -7.58
C ILE A 336 -7.00 18.88 -6.59
N PHE A 337 -6.59 18.65 -5.33
CA PHE A 337 -6.38 19.75 -4.38
C PHE A 337 -5.30 20.73 -4.86
N VAL A 338 -4.20 20.23 -5.41
CA VAL A 338 -3.13 21.07 -5.98
C VAL A 338 -3.68 21.94 -7.12
N ILE A 339 -4.47 21.37 -8.04
CA ILE A 339 -5.13 22.14 -9.12
C ILE A 339 -6.04 23.24 -8.54
N PHE A 340 -6.88 22.93 -7.56
CA PHE A 340 -7.77 23.95 -6.96
C PHE A 340 -7.03 25.12 -6.30
N CYS A 341 -5.76 24.97 -5.91
CA CYS A 341 -4.98 26.04 -5.27
C CYS A 341 -4.81 27.28 -6.14
N ALA A 342 -4.67 27.14 -7.47
CA ALA A 342 -4.56 28.28 -8.37
C ALA A 342 -5.84 29.14 -8.36
N PHE A 343 -7.00 28.49 -8.48
CA PHE A 343 -8.29 29.15 -8.42
C PHE A 343 -8.56 29.79 -7.05
N SER A 344 -8.35 29.03 -5.96
CA SER A 344 -8.60 29.50 -4.60
C SER A 344 -7.71 30.69 -4.23
N GLY A 345 -6.43 30.69 -4.61
CA GLY A 345 -5.54 31.83 -4.36
C GLY A 345 -5.97 33.11 -5.08
N ILE A 346 -6.45 32.99 -6.33
CA ILE A 346 -7.05 34.13 -7.06
C ILE A 346 -8.30 34.63 -6.36
N ALA A 347 -9.22 33.73 -5.98
CA ALA A 347 -10.45 34.09 -5.30
C ALA A 347 -10.19 34.83 -3.98
N ILE A 348 -9.27 34.31 -3.16
CA ILE A 348 -8.88 34.93 -1.88
C ILE A 348 -8.21 36.30 -2.11
N SER A 349 -7.39 36.46 -3.15
CA SER A 349 -6.75 37.75 -3.45
C SER A 349 -7.74 38.87 -3.79
N LYS A 350 -8.96 38.50 -4.22
CA LYS A 350 -10.06 39.40 -4.53
C LYS A 350 -11.01 39.60 -3.34
N SER A 351 -10.78 38.91 -2.22
CA SER A 351 -11.52 39.09 -0.97
C SER A 351 -10.91 40.22 -0.13
N ASN A 352 -11.46 40.47 1.05
CA ASN A 352 -10.88 41.43 2.00
C ASN A 352 -9.49 40.94 2.48
N LYS A 353 -8.49 41.83 2.49
CA LYS A 353 -7.11 41.52 2.93
C LYS A 353 -7.05 40.90 4.32
N PHE A 354 -7.90 41.34 5.26
CA PHE A 354 -7.98 40.78 6.61
C PHE A 354 -8.43 39.32 6.59
N ILE A 355 -9.47 38.99 5.80
CA ILE A 355 -9.97 37.62 5.62
C ILE A 355 -8.87 36.75 4.99
N ALA A 356 -8.20 37.25 3.96
CA ALA A 356 -7.11 36.53 3.31
C ALA A 356 -5.95 36.19 4.29
N ILE A 357 -5.56 37.14 5.13
CA ILE A 357 -4.53 36.93 6.17
C ILE A 357 -4.98 35.88 7.19
N ILE A 358 -6.23 35.94 7.67
CA ILE A 358 -6.77 34.94 8.58
C ILE A 358 -6.74 33.55 7.95
N ILE A 359 -7.19 33.41 6.70
CA ILE A 359 -7.16 32.12 5.99
C ILE A 359 -5.73 31.59 5.91
N CYS A 360 -4.76 32.42 5.54
CA CYS A 360 -3.34 32.00 5.51
C CYS A 360 -2.84 31.59 6.89
N PHE A 361 -3.14 32.36 7.93
CA PHE A 361 -2.75 32.02 9.29
C PHE A 361 -3.35 30.68 9.73
N LEU A 362 -4.63 30.43 9.47
CA LEU A 362 -5.30 29.17 9.81
C LEU A 362 -4.70 27.99 9.04
N LEU A 363 -4.39 28.14 7.76
CA LEU A 363 -3.75 27.10 6.95
C LEU A 363 -2.34 26.76 7.44
N LEU A 364 -1.55 27.78 7.77
CA LEU A 364 -0.20 27.62 8.34
C LEU A 364 -0.27 26.98 9.74
N ALA A 365 -1.19 27.42 10.59
CA ALA A 365 -1.38 26.82 11.91
C ALA A 365 -1.81 25.34 11.79
N ASN A 366 -2.70 25.03 10.84
CA ASN A 366 -3.16 23.67 10.59
C ASN A 366 -2.05 22.77 10.00
N SER A 367 -1.05 23.31 9.31
CA SER A 367 0.03 22.49 8.72
C SER A 367 1.05 22.01 9.77
N ILE A 368 1.22 22.74 10.88
CA ILE A 368 2.22 22.45 11.93
C ILE A 368 2.18 20.98 12.40
N PRO A 369 1.03 20.38 12.78
CA PRO A 369 1.01 18.99 13.24
C PRO A 369 1.42 17.97 12.18
N TYR A 370 1.20 18.26 10.89
CA TYR A 370 1.55 17.37 9.78
C TYR A 370 3.04 17.45 9.45
N VAL A 371 3.67 18.62 9.64
CA VAL A 371 5.13 18.78 9.52
C VAL A 371 5.85 18.09 10.68
N PHE A 372 5.51 18.44 11.92
CA PHE A 372 6.31 18.03 13.08
C PHE A 372 5.94 16.66 13.65
N ARG A 373 4.67 16.26 13.54
CA ARG A 373 4.14 15.04 14.18
C ARG A 373 3.60 14.04 13.15
N ASN A 374 4.20 14.00 11.96
CA ASN A 374 3.99 12.95 10.95
C ASN A 374 4.16 11.56 11.58
N ASN A 375 3.26 10.61 11.30
CA ASN A 375 3.30 9.29 11.94
C ASN A 375 4.57 8.48 11.63
N SER A 376 5.09 8.58 10.41
CA SER A 376 6.22 7.78 9.90
C SER A 376 7.57 8.49 10.08
N ARG A 377 7.57 9.82 10.08
CA ARG A 377 8.78 10.67 10.11
C ARG A 377 8.61 11.81 11.12
N ARG A 378 8.57 11.46 12.41
CA ARG A 378 8.36 12.40 13.51
C ARG A 378 9.61 13.26 13.72
N ILE A 379 9.45 14.57 13.64
CA ILE A 379 10.48 15.55 14.03
C ILE A 379 10.37 15.85 15.53
N VAL A 380 9.13 16.00 16.03
CA VAL A 380 8.83 16.27 17.44
C VAL A 380 7.90 15.19 17.98
N SER A 381 8.36 14.45 19.00
CA SER A 381 7.57 13.43 19.69
C SER A 381 8.09 13.21 21.10
N SER A 382 7.22 12.73 21.99
CA SER A 382 7.64 12.11 23.27
C SER A 382 8.12 10.67 23.09
N LYS A 383 7.95 10.10 21.89
CA LYS A 383 8.51 8.81 21.47
C LYS A 383 9.78 9.07 20.64
N SER A 384 10.28 8.03 19.97
CA SER A 384 11.41 8.16 19.04
C SER A 384 11.11 9.13 17.88
N THR A 385 12.15 9.89 17.51
CA THR A 385 12.17 10.82 16.37
C THR A 385 13.04 10.28 15.24
N ILE A 386 13.03 10.93 14.08
CA ILE A 386 13.94 10.59 12.97
C ILE A 386 15.42 10.84 13.29
N PHE A 387 15.73 11.65 14.30
CA PHE A 387 17.11 11.98 14.68
C PHE A 387 17.71 10.93 15.61
N ASP A 388 16.88 10.33 16.47
CA ASP A 388 17.33 9.38 17.48
C ASP A 388 17.12 7.91 17.05
N THR A 389 16.35 7.68 15.98
CA THR A 389 16.08 6.32 15.47
C THR A 389 17.16 5.93 14.46
N PRO A 390 17.88 4.80 14.67
CA PRO A 390 18.83 4.29 13.69
C PRO A 390 18.19 4.07 12.32
N ARG A 391 18.95 4.31 11.24
CA ARG A 391 18.44 4.23 9.86
C ARG A 391 17.66 2.94 9.60
N MET A 392 18.21 1.80 10.01
CA MET A 392 17.59 0.49 9.76
C MET A 392 16.22 0.35 10.42
N ASP A 393 16.01 0.99 11.57
CA ASP A 393 14.71 1.00 12.25
C ASP A 393 13.70 1.95 11.61
N GLN A 394 14.18 2.99 10.89
CA GLN A 394 13.29 3.92 10.19
C GLN A 394 12.50 3.26 9.04
N TYR A 395 13.03 2.19 8.43
CA TYR A 395 12.29 1.40 7.43
C TYR A 395 11.06 0.68 8.01
N PHE A 396 11.00 0.56 9.34
CA PHE A 396 9.91 -0.07 10.08
C PHE A 396 9.05 0.95 10.84
N SER A 397 9.19 2.27 10.60
CA SER A 397 8.41 3.30 11.31
C SER A 397 6.89 3.09 11.27
N ASN A 398 6.37 2.53 10.17
CA ASN A 398 4.94 2.22 10.02
C ASN A 398 4.54 0.92 10.73
N TYR A 399 5.47 -0.02 10.90
CA TYR A 399 5.27 -1.31 11.56
C TYR A 399 6.46 -1.68 12.47
N PRO A 400 6.66 -0.98 13.61
CA PRO A 400 7.88 -1.15 14.41
C PRO A 400 8.08 -2.57 14.94
N SER A 401 6.99 -3.31 15.20
CA SER A 401 7.04 -4.69 15.67
C SER A 401 7.73 -5.65 14.68
N ARG A 402 7.82 -5.29 13.40
CA ARG A 402 8.48 -6.12 12.37
C ARG A 402 10.00 -5.95 12.35
N ALA A 403 10.55 -4.90 12.96
CA ALA A 403 11.99 -4.63 12.90
C ALA A 403 12.83 -5.77 13.50
N TYR A 404 12.45 -6.23 14.70
CA TYR A 404 13.20 -7.26 15.41
C TYR A 404 13.22 -8.62 14.68
N PRO A 405 12.06 -9.18 14.26
CA PRO A 405 12.05 -10.40 13.44
C PRO A 405 12.90 -10.31 12.17
N TYR A 406 12.85 -9.20 11.45
CA TYR A 406 13.65 -9.03 10.22
C TYR A 406 15.15 -8.98 10.51
N LYS A 407 15.57 -8.26 11.57
CA LYS A 407 16.98 -8.18 11.96
C LYS A 407 17.52 -9.53 12.40
N GLU A 408 16.79 -10.29 13.22
CA GLU A 408 17.20 -11.62 13.65
C GLU A 408 17.24 -12.62 12.49
N ALA A 409 16.27 -12.53 11.56
CA ALA A 409 16.29 -13.35 10.36
C ALA A 409 17.54 -13.08 9.51
N VAL A 410 17.87 -11.81 9.28
CA VAL A 410 19.06 -11.45 8.51
C VAL A 410 20.35 -11.88 9.22
N LYS A 411 20.46 -11.72 10.54
CA LYS A 411 21.60 -12.26 11.30
C LYS A 411 21.80 -13.76 11.06
N LYS A 412 20.71 -14.54 11.11
CA LYS A 412 20.76 -15.98 10.84
C LYS A 412 21.15 -16.30 9.40
N ILE A 413 20.62 -15.57 8.41
CA ILE A 413 21.03 -15.72 7.00
C ILE A 413 22.53 -15.44 6.84
N LYS A 414 23.04 -14.36 7.45
CA LYS A 414 24.45 -13.97 7.40
C LYS A 414 25.35 -15.02 8.09
N SER A 415 24.93 -15.62 9.20
CA SER A 415 25.72 -16.65 9.89
C SER A 415 25.87 -17.93 9.08
N ILE A 416 24.93 -18.23 8.19
CA ILE A 416 25.00 -19.39 7.28
C ILE A 416 25.95 -19.10 6.10
N GLY A 417 26.24 -17.83 5.80
CA GLY A 417 27.06 -17.44 4.64
C GLY A 417 26.36 -17.65 3.29
N CYS A 418 25.03 -17.72 3.29
CA CYS A 418 24.23 -18.02 2.10
C CYS A 418 24.16 -16.83 1.13
N LYS A 419 24.50 -17.08 -0.14
CA LYS A 419 24.45 -16.07 -1.22
C LYS A 419 23.18 -16.13 -2.05
N THR A 420 22.53 -17.28 -2.19
CA THR A 420 21.30 -17.46 -2.99
C THR A 420 20.10 -17.63 -2.06
N ILE A 421 19.24 -16.62 -2.01
CA ILE A 421 18.12 -16.55 -1.07
C ILE A 421 16.81 -16.67 -1.86
N GLY A 422 15.94 -17.59 -1.46
CA GLY A 422 14.59 -17.75 -2.00
C GLY A 422 13.56 -17.06 -1.11
N GLN A 423 12.83 -16.09 -1.63
CA GLN A 423 11.77 -15.41 -0.90
C GLN A 423 10.42 -16.08 -1.15
N ILE A 424 9.76 -16.50 -0.07
CA ILE A 424 8.36 -16.92 -0.09
C ILE A 424 7.50 -15.75 0.38
N SER A 425 6.68 -15.21 -0.52
CA SER A 425 5.78 -14.11 -0.22
C SER A 425 4.51 -14.19 -1.05
N HIS A 426 3.36 -13.89 -0.47
CA HIS A 426 2.08 -13.83 -1.21
C HIS A 426 1.31 -12.55 -0.87
N GLY A 427 1.05 -11.72 -1.88
CA GLY A 427 0.29 -10.48 -1.75
C GLY A 427 1.16 -9.29 -1.34
N GLU A 428 0.59 -8.37 -0.54
CA GLU A 428 1.33 -7.21 -0.01
C GLU A 428 2.27 -7.64 1.12
N CYS A 429 3.57 -7.69 0.83
CA CYS A 429 4.62 -8.08 1.78
C CYS A 429 5.62 -6.94 1.99
N TRP A 430 6.23 -6.91 3.19
CA TRP A 430 7.20 -5.89 3.59
C TRP A 430 8.62 -6.24 3.11
N GLU A 431 8.75 -6.43 1.80
CA GLU A 431 9.96 -6.98 1.17
C GLU A 431 11.15 -6.01 1.18
N TYR A 432 10.94 -4.72 0.90
CA TYR A 432 12.06 -3.78 0.71
C TYR A 432 13.05 -3.69 1.89
N PRO A 433 12.60 -3.74 3.17
CA PRO A 433 13.55 -3.74 4.28
C PRO A 433 14.47 -4.98 4.34
N LEU A 434 14.04 -6.14 3.81
CA LEU A 434 14.89 -7.32 3.70
C LEU A 434 16.12 -7.02 2.83
N TRP A 435 15.93 -6.39 1.68
CA TRP A 435 17.02 -5.93 0.80
C TRP A 435 18.00 -5.01 1.54
N THR A 436 17.47 -4.02 2.27
CA THR A 436 18.32 -3.05 2.97
C THR A 436 19.13 -3.67 4.11
N LEU A 437 18.56 -4.62 4.84
CA LEU A 437 19.22 -5.32 5.95
C LEU A 437 20.28 -6.31 5.44
N LEU A 438 19.99 -7.04 4.36
CA LEU A 438 20.97 -7.95 3.75
C LEU A 438 22.20 -7.19 3.24
N LYS A 439 22.00 -6.04 2.59
CA LYS A 439 23.08 -5.17 2.07
C LYS A 439 23.86 -4.43 3.17
N GLU A 440 23.35 -4.35 4.39
CA GLU A 440 24.03 -3.66 5.50
C GLU A 440 25.45 -4.22 5.69
N ASN A 441 26.44 -3.32 5.82
CA ASN A 441 27.88 -3.58 5.91
C ASN A 441 28.58 -4.12 4.65
N ASN A 442 27.91 -4.23 3.49
CA ASN A 442 28.49 -4.69 2.21
C ASN A 442 29.20 -6.07 2.26
N ASP A 443 28.97 -6.88 3.30
CA ASP A 443 29.71 -8.12 3.54
C ASP A 443 29.24 -9.30 2.66
N LEU A 444 28.10 -9.17 1.99
CA LEU A 444 27.49 -10.24 1.20
C LEU A 444 27.07 -9.74 -0.17
N ASP A 445 27.69 -10.32 -1.20
CA ASP A 445 27.13 -10.37 -2.55
C ASP A 445 26.07 -11.48 -2.58
N PHE A 446 24.80 -11.08 -2.65
CA PHE A 446 23.66 -11.99 -2.57
C PHE A 446 22.72 -11.82 -3.76
N GLN A 447 22.03 -12.90 -4.10
CA GLN A 447 20.92 -12.94 -5.03
C GLN A 447 19.64 -13.27 -4.24
N LEU A 448 18.64 -12.39 -4.32
CA LEU A 448 17.33 -12.60 -3.69
C LEU A 448 16.26 -12.71 -4.78
N GLU A 449 15.59 -13.85 -4.86
CA GLU A 449 14.58 -14.14 -5.89
C GLU A 449 13.32 -14.71 -5.25
N GLN A 450 12.16 -14.43 -5.84
CA GLN A 450 10.92 -15.04 -5.37
C GLN A 450 10.79 -16.48 -5.86
N VAL A 451 10.43 -17.39 -4.96
CA VAL A 451 10.16 -18.80 -5.27
C VAL A 451 8.65 -19.08 -5.23
N GLN A 452 8.22 -20.24 -5.74
CA GLN A 452 6.80 -20.64 -5.83
C GLN A 452 5.96 -19.60 -6.59
N VAL A 453 6.47 -19.15 -7.73
CA VAL A 453 5.79 -18.18 -8.58
C VAL A 453 4.85 -18.95 -9.50
N ASP A 454 3.59 -19.08 -9.10
CA ASP A 454 2.61 -19.91 -9.82
C ASP A 454 1.69 -19.09 -10.75
N ASN A 455 1.87 -17.77 -10.75
CA ASN A 455 1.07 -16.84 -11.54
C ASN A 455 1.68 -16.58 -12.93
N LYS A 456 1.02 -15.73 -13.75
CA LYS A 456 1.46 -15.41 -15.12
C LYS A 456 2.91 -14.90 -15.25
N SER A 457 3.53 -14.38 -14.19
CA SER A 457 4.93 -13.94 -14.22
C SER A 457 5.94 -15.10 -14.24
N ASN A 458 5.52 -16.34 -13.95
CA ASN A 458 6.34 -17.54 -14.03
C ASN A 458 7.06 -17.67 -15.40
N LYS A 459 6.43 -17.24 -16.49
CA LYS A 459 7.03 -17.27 -17.83
C LYS A 459 8.38 -16.53 -17.95
N TYR A 460 8.70 -15.63 -17.02
CA TYR A 460 9.98 -14.94 -16.99
C TYR A 460 11.09 -15.71 -16.26
N LEU A 461 10.81 -16.88 -15.68
CA LEU A 461 11.81 -17.71 -15.01
C LEU A 461 12.97 -18.06 -15.96
N GLU A 462 12.65 -18.49 -17.18
CA GLU A 462 13.66 -18.83 -18.20
C GLU A 462 14.59 -17.65 -18.51
N LYS A 463 14.00 -16.47 -18.71
CA LYS A 463 14.72 -15.25 -19.08
C LYS A 463 15.80 -14.85 -18.06
N PHE A 464 15.56 -15.09 -16.77
CA PHE A 464 16.50 -14.77 -15.70
C PHE A 464 17.28 -16.00 -15.20
N GLY A 465 17.18 -17.15 -15.89
CA GLY A 465 17.89 -18.37 -15.49
C GLY A 465 17.38 -18.98 -14.19
N LEU A 466 16.11 -18.75 -13.85
CA LEU A 466 15.53 -19.13 -12.55
C LEU A 466 14.78 -20.47 -12.56
N ILE A 467 14.72 -21.18 -13.69
CA ILE A 467 14.03 -22.49 -13.79
C ILE A 467 14.59 -23.47 -12.76
N ASN A 468 15.92 -23.57 -12.71
CA ASN A 468 16.64 -24.43 -11.77
C ASN A 468 17.21 -23.63 -10.60
N TYR A 469 16.59 -22.51 -10.23
CA TYR A 469 17.04 -21.71 -9.10
C TYR A 469 16.98 -22.55 -7.83
N ASP A 470 18.15 -22.73 -7.20
CA ASP A 470 18.32 -23.59 -6.04
C ASP A 470 18.94 -22.77 -4.90
N PRO A 471 18.10 -22.06 -4.13
CA PRO A 471 18.57 -21.19 -3.06
C PRO A 471 19.17 -22.00 -1.90
N CYS A 472 20.22 -21.51 -1.24
CA CYS A 472 20.72 -22.17 -0.02
C CYS A 472 19.79 -21.97 1.18
N ILE A 473 18.92 -20.95 1.16
CA ILE A 473 17.99 -20.66 2.24
C ILE A 473 16.69 -20.06 1.70
N LEU A 474 15.56 -20.35 2.35
CA LEU A 474 14.30 -19.65 2.09
C LEU A 474 13.93 -18.72 3.22
N VAL A 475 13.34 -17.57 2.86
CA VAL A 475 12.81 -16.57 3.78
C VAL A 475 11.32 -16.38 3.50
N GLY A 476 10.47 -16.75 4.45
CA GLY A 476 9.04 -16.47 4.40
C GLY A 476 8.75 -15.10 5.01
N LEU A 477 7.98 -14.25 4.30
CA LEU A 477 7.60 -12.90 4.77
C LEU A 477 6.12 -12.79 5.16
N LYS A 478 5.50 -13.90 5.58
CA LYS A 478 4.07 -13.96 5.91
C LYS A 478 3.77 -15.09 6.90
N GLY A 479 3.39 -14.74 8.14
CA GLY A 479 2.72 -15.59 9.13
C GLY A 479 3.33 -16.99 9.36
N LYS A 480 2.56 -17.86 10.03
CA LYS A 480 2.91 -19.28 10.22
C LYS A 480 2.94 -20.00 8.87
N GLY A 481 4.12 -20.12 8.27
CA GLY A 481 4.33 -20.95 7.09
C GLY A 481 4.30 -22.44 7.42
N GLN A 482 4.03 -23.28 6.41
CA GLN A 482 4.15 -24.74 6.50
C GLN A 482 5.53 -25.11 7.07
N PRO A 483 5.65 -26.22 7.82
CA PRO A 483 6.94 -26.67 8.38
C PRO A 483 7.94 -27.10 7.31
N LYS A 484 7.43 -27.55 6.15
CA LYS A 484 8.20 -28.07 5.03
C LYS A 484 7.84 -27.33 3.76
N GLN A 485 8.84 -27.05 2.92
CA GLN A 485 8.71 -26.46 1.60
C GLN A 485 9.54 -27.25 0.60
N VAL A 486 9.02 -27.44 -0.60
CA VAL A 486 9.74 -28.15 -1.68
C VAL A 486 9.89 -27.21 -2.86
N ILE A 487 11.13 -26.95 -3.27
CA ILE A 487 11.47 -26.08 -4.41
C ILE A 487 12.46 -26.85 -5.28
N ASN A 488 12.13 -27.07 -6.56
CA ASN A 488 13.02 -27.74 -7.53
C ASN A 488 13.60 -29.07 -7.00
N ASN A 489 12.75 -29.92 -6.41
CA ASN A 489 13.11 -31.19 -5.75
C ASN A 489 14.04 -31.07 -4.53
N SER A 490 14.43 -29.87 -4.13
CA SER A 490 15.11 -29.63 -2.85
C SER A 490 14.08 -29.41 -1.75
N THR A 491 14.30 -30.08 -0.62
CA THR A 491 13.46 -29.95 0.57
C THR A 491 14.04 -28.90 1.49
N TYR A 492 13.17 -28.06 2.06
CA TYR A 492 13.53 -27.01 2.99
C TYR A 492 12.66 -27.11 4.24
N ILE A 493 13.31 -27.08 5.40
CA ILE A 493 12.67 -27.29 6.70
C ILE A 493 12.72 -25.99 7.49
N LYS A 494 11.59 -25.60 8.09
CA LYS A 494 11.46 -24.38 8.87
C LYS A 494 12.22 -24.51 10.18
N THR A 495 13.45 -23.99 10.24
CA THR A 495 14.30 -24.09 11.43
C THR A 495 14.14 -22.91 12.38
N TRP A 496 13.48 -21.83 11.94
CA TRP A 496 13.28 -20.63 12.75
C TRP A 496 12.06 -19.83 12.30
N GLU A 497 11.35 -19.25 13.27
CA GLU A 497 10.18 -18.42 13.02
C GLU A 497 10.04 -17.34 14.10
N MET A 498 9.81 -16.10 13.65
CA MET A 498 9.29 -15.01 14.46
C MET A 498 8.35 -14.19 13.60
N ASP A 499 7.05 -14.19 13.90
CA ASP A 499 6.04 -13.53 13.07
C ASP A 499 6.43 -12.07 12.72
N PRO A 500 6.40 -11.66 11.43
CA PRO A 500 5.88 -12.40 10.27
C PRO A 500 6.96 -13.11 9.43
N VAL A 501 8.17 -13.33 9.97
CA VAL A 501 9.32 -13.88 9.23
C VAL A 501 9.59 -15.32 9.64
N SER A 502 9.82 -16.18 8.65
CA SER A 502 10.30 -17.54 8.85
C SER A 502 11.55 -17.81 8.01
N ILE A 503 12.40 -18.69 8.51
CA ILE A 503 13.61 -19.15 7.82
C ILE A 503 13.50 -20.65 7.61
N TYR A 504 13.81 -21.07 6.39
CA TYR A 504 13.91 -22.47 6.02
C TYR A 504 15.31 -22.79 5.55
N GLU A 505 15.92 -23.81 6.16
CA GLU A 505 17.22 -24.32 5.76
C GLU A 505 17.03 -25.53 4.85
N LYS A 506 17.92 -25.66 3.86
CA LYS A 506 17.90 -26.75 2.91
C LYS A 506 18.28 -28.06 3.60
N ASP A 507 17.45 -29.07 3.45
CA ASP A 507 17.66 -30.40 3.99
C ASP A 507 18.19 -31.34 2.90
N THR A 508 19.46 -31.70 3.00
CA THR A 508 20.16 -32.53 2.00
C THR A 508 20.10 -34.01 2.28
N ASP A 509 19.94 -34.41 3.54
CA ASP A 509 20.06 -35.79 4.01
C ASP A 509 18.89 -36.25 4.90
N GLY A 510 17.88 -35.40 5.11
CA GLY A 510 16.71 -35.70 5.95
C GLY A 510 16.97 -35.48 7.45
N THR A 511 18.18 -35.08 7.84
CA THR A 511 18.52 -34.88 9.25
C THR A 511 17.83 -33.67 9.85
N LEU A 512 17.65 -32.61 9.06
CA LEU A 512 16.94 -31.41 9.51
C LEU A 512 15.46 -31.71 9.70
N ALA A 513 14.81 -32.43 8.79
CA ALA A 513 13.42 -32.84 8.93
C ALA A 513 13.21 -33.69 10.19
N LYS A 514 14.04 -34.73 10.39
CA LYS A 514 13.94 -35.61 11.56
C LYS A 514 14.19 -34.87 12.88
N SER A 515 15.27 -34.09 12.97
CA SER A 515 15.61 -33.35 14.20
C SER A 515 14.56 -32.30 14.56
N ASN A 516 14.02 -31.60 13.56
CA ASN A 516 12.98 -30.59 13.73
C ASN A 516 11.65 -31.22 14.16
N LEU A 517 11.26 -32.33 13.52
CA LEU A 517 10.08 -33.11 13.91
C LEU A 517 10.17 -33.59 15.36
N LEU A 518 11.31 -34.16 15.76
CA LEU A 518 11.55 -34.63 17.13
C LEU A 518 11.48 -33.49 18.15
N LEU A 519 12.08 -32.34 17.83
CA LEU A 519 12.07 -31.17 18.70
C LEU A 519 10.64 -30.68 18.97
N HIS A 520 9.87 -30.42 17.91
CA HIS A 520 8.50 -29.92 18.06
C HIS A 520 7.56 -30.97 18.66
N PHE A 521 7.71 -32.25 18.29
CA PHE A 521 6.94 -33.33 18.90
C PHE A 521 7.17 -33.41 20.42
N ASN A 522 8.42 -33.41 20.86
CA ASN A 522 8.76 -33.46 22.29
C ASN A 522 8.27 -32.21 23.04
N ASN A 523 8.41 -31.03 22.45
CA ASN A 523 7.90 -29.78 23.02
C ASN A 523 6.37 -29.78 23.14
N ALA A 524 5.67 -30.18 22.08
CA ALA A 524 4.21 -30.27 22.07
C ALA A 524 3.73 -31.27 23.13
N VAL A 525 4.28 -32.49 23.18
CA VAL A 525 3.96 -33.49 24.20
C VAL A 525 4.18 -32.92 25.61
N LYS A 526 5.30 -32.22 25.85
CA LYS A 526 5.61 -31.60 27.14
C LYS A 526 4.59 -30.51 27.52
N LEU A 527 4.26 -29.62 26.59
CA LEU A 527 3.25 -28.57 26.80
C LEU A 527 1.88 -29.17 27.06
N ILE A 528 1.50 -30.20 26.31
CA ILE A 528 0.21 -30.91 26.45
C ILE A 528 0.12 -31.64 27.78
N PHE A 529 1.19 -32.32 28.20
CA PHE A 529 1.24 -32.97 29.50
C PHE A 529 1.05 -31.94 30.61
N ASN A 530 1.85 -30.87 30.61
CA ASN A 530 1.77 -29.81 31.61
C ASN A 530 0.39 -29.13 31.63
N SER A 531 -0.20 -28.83 30.47
CA SER A 531 -1.53 -28.22 30.36
C SER A 531 -2.61 -29.11 30.96
N THR A 532 -2.59 -30.39 30.59
CA THR A 532 -3.57 -31.38 31.02
C THR A 532 -3.45 -31.66 32.52
N THR A 533 -2.24 -31.67 33.07
CA THR A 533 -2.02 -31.79 34.51
C THR A 533 -2.53 -30.57 35.28
N GLN A 534 -2.24 -29.34 34.82
CA GLN A 534 -2.74 -28.13 35.47
C GLN A 534 -4.27 -28.04 35.43
N ILE A 535 -4.88 -28.36 34.30
CA ILE A 535 -6.35 -28.36 34.14
C ILE A 535 -6.99 -29.43 35.02
N SER A 536 -6.39 -30.62 35.12
CA SER A 536 -6.95 -31.71 35.95
C SER A 536 -6.77 -31.50 37.46
N GLN A 537 -5.76 -30.73 37.88
CA GLN A 537 -5.54 -30.36 39.29
C GLN A 537 -6.45 -29.22 39.77
N ASP A 538 -7.03 -28.45 38.84
CA ASP A 538 -7.97 -27.37 39.15
C ASP A 538 -9.39 -27.89 39.47
N LYS A 539 -9.56 -28.38 40.70
CA LYS A 539 -10.84 -28.89 41.19
C LYS A 539 -11.96 -27.83 41.28
N GLU A 540 -11.62 -26.55 41.24
CA GLU A 540 -12.57 -25.43 41.39
C GLU A 540 -12.96 -24.79 40.05
N ASN A 541 -12.48 -25.29 38.90
CA ASN A 541 -12.68 -24.71 37.56
C ASN A 541 -12.19 -23.25 37.40
N LYS A 542 -11.32 -22.77 38.29
CA LYS A 542 -10.76 -21.40 38.24
C LYS A 542 -10.04 -21.11 36.91
N PHE A 543 -9.47 -22.15 36.29
CA PHE A 543 -8.77 -22.11 35.01
C PHE A 543 -9.68 -21.68 33.87
N PHE A 544 -10.94 -22.14 33.85
CA PHE A 544 -11.92 -21.77 32.82
C PHE A 544 -12.63 -20.45 33.14
N ASP A 545 -12.97 -20.23 34.41
CA ASP A 545 -13.83 -19.11 34.82
C ASP A 545 -13.09 -17.76 34.88
N GLN A 546 -11.76 -17.76 35.07
CA GLN A 546 -10.96 -16.54 34.97
C GLN A 546 -10.46 -16.35 33.54
N LYS A 547 -10.99 -15.37 32.80
CA LYS A 547 -10.44 -14.91 31.51
C LYS A 547 -9.04 -14.30 31.71
N ASN A 548 -8.05 -15.17 31.84
CA ASN A 548 -6.67 -14.80 32.12
C ASN A 548 -5.87 -14.85 30.82
N MET A 549 -5.30 -13.71 30.45
CA MET A 549 -4.42 -13.61 29.27
C MET A 549 -3.25 -14.60 29.32
N LYS A 550 -2.78 -14.99 30.50
CA LYS A 550 -1.75 -16.02 30.65
C LYS A 550 -2.25 -17.39 30.20
N VAL A 551 -3.47 -17.78 30.59
CA VAL A 551 -4.09 -19.06 30.20
C VAL A 551 -4.37 -19.07 28.70
N LEU A 552 -4.89 -17.97 28.15
CA LEU A 552 -5.11 -17.81 26.71
C LEU A 552 -3.81 -17.97 25.91
N ASN A 553 -2.73 -17.29 26.32
CA ASN A 553 -1.44 -17.40 25.66
C ASN A 553 -0.86 -18.81 25.78
N TYR A 554 -1.05 -19.45 26.93
CA TYR A 554 -0.58 -20.82 27.16
C TYR A 554 -1.29 -21.83 26.23
N LEU A 555 -2.62 -21.80 26.14
CA LEU A 555 -3.40 -22.64 25.21
C LEU A 555 -3.05 -22.37 23.75
N ARG A 556 -2.80 -21.10 23.38
CA ARG A 556 -2.36 -20.72 22.04
C ARG A 556 -0.98 -21.24 21.71
N ASN A 557 -0.05 -21.22 22.66
CA ASN A 557 1.31 -21.71 22.46
C ASN A 557 1.34 -23.23 22.29
N GLU A 558 0.58 -23.98 23.10
CA GLU A 558 0.44 -25.43 22.97
C GLU A 558 -0.15 -25.82 21.61
N LEU A 559 -1.24 -25.16 21.19
CA LEU A 559 -1.82 -25.37 19.86
C LEU A 559 -0.84 -24.97 18.74
N ALA A 560 -0.11 -23.87 18.92
CA ALA A 560 0.85 -23.40 17.93
C ALA A 560 1.98 -24.41 17.70
N GLU A 561 2.54 -24.96 18.77
CA GLU A 561 3.60 -25.98 18.72
C GLU A 561 3.09 -27.29 18.13
N ALA A 562 1.86 -27.69 18.46
CA ALA A 562 1.27 -28.90 17.85
C ALA A 562 1.03 -28.74 16.34
N GLN A 563 0.69 -27.53 15.89
CA GLN A 563 0.46 -27.22 14.47
C GLN A 563 1.74 -27.09 13.64
N THR A 564 2.93 -26.99 14.26
CA THR A 564 4.21 -26.96 13.51
C THR A 564 4.71 -28.36 13.15
N ILE A 565 4.16 -29.41 13.75
CA ILE A 565 4.57 -30.80 13.51
C ILE A 565 4.06 -31.26 12.14
N ASP A 566 4.96 -31.81 11.31
CA ASP A 566 4.57 -32.51 10.08
C ASP A 566 3.93 -33.85 10.44
N THR A 567 2.60 -33.89 10.43
CA THR A 567 1.83 -35.07 10.84
C THR A 567 1.97 -36.23 9.85
N ASP A 568 2.26 -35.95 8.58
CA ASP A 568 2.38 -36.99 7.57
C ASP A 568 3.74 -37.69 7.74
N GLU A 569 4.79 -36.93 8.04
CA GLU A 569 6.10 -37.48 8.37
C GLU A 569 6.08 -38.26 9.70
N LEU A 570 5.29 -37.81 10.67
CA LEU A 570 5.06 -38.53 11.93
C LEU A 570 4.36 -39.89 11.73
N ASP A 571 3.38 -39.95 10.80
CA ASP A 571 2.68 -41.21 10.44
C ASP A 571 3.59 -42.19 9.69
N ASN A 572 4.57 -41.68 8.93
CA ASN A 572 5.58 -42.51 8.26
C ASN A 572 6.55 -43.19 9.25
N ILE A 573 6.83 -42.54 10.39
CA ILE A 573 7.68 -43.11 11.44
C ILE A 573 6.94 -44.22 12.22
N LEU A 574 5.71 -43.93 12.63
CA LEU A 574 4.83 -44.89 13.29
C LEU A 574 3.41 -44.75 12.73
N PRO A 575 2.90 -45.76 11.99
CA PRO A 575 1.55 -45.70 11.45
C PRO A 575 0.51 -45.41 12.53
N GLU A 576 -0.47 -44.58 12.17
CA GLU A 576 -1.53 -44.06 13.05
C GLU A 576 -1.09 -42.98 14.05
N LEU A 577 0.20 -42.81 14.35
CA LEU A 577 0.65 -41.76 15.27
C LEU A 577 0.34 -40.37 14.72
N GLY A 578 0.70 -40.12 13.45
CA GLY A 578 0.49 -38.85 12.77
C GLY A 578 -0.99 -38.54 12.56
N LYS A 579 -1.76 -39.51 12.09
CA LYS A 579 -3.22 -39.37 11.93
C LYS A 579 -3.92 -39.11 13.26
N ASN A 580 -3.56 -39.84 14.32
CA ASN A 580 -4.14 -39.63 15.65
C ASN A 580 -3.73 -38.27 16.23
N PHE A 581 -2.48 -37.85 16.03
CA PHE A 581 -2.02 -36.53 16.45
C PHE A 581 -2.83 -35.42 15.78
N LYS A 582 -3.03 -35.50 14.46
CA LYS A 582 -3.84 -34.53 13.71
C LYS A 582 -5.31 -34.53 14.15
N ASN A 583 -5.96 -35.69 14.13
CA ASN A 583 -7.41 -35.80 14.29
C ASN A 583 -7.88 -35.67 15.74
N ILE A 584 -7.02 -36.04 16.70
CA ILE A 584 -7.37 -36.07 18.13
C ILE A 584 -6.69 -34.92 18.88
N VAL A 585 -5.38 -34.76 18.73
CA VAL A 585 -4.61 -33.77 19.52
C VAL A 585 -4.83 -32.36 19.01
N ILE A 586 -4.58 -32.10 17.72
CA ILE A 586 -4.74 -30.75 17.15
C ILE A 586 -6.20 -30.31 17.24
N ASN A 587 -7.14 -31.16 16.85
CA ASN A 587 -8.57 -30.88 16.99
C ASN A 587 -8.99 -30.65 18.46
N GLY A 588 -8.50 -31.48 19.39
CA GLY A 588 -8.77 -31.31 20.83
C GLY A 588 -8.19 -30.00 21.38
N LEU A 589 -7.00 -29.60 20.95
CA LEU A 589 -6.38 -28.31 21.26
C LEU A 589 -7.18 -27.12 20.72
N GLU A 590 -7.64 -27.21 19.47
CA GLU A 590 -8.47 -26.18 18.84
C GLU A 590 -9.80 -26.01 19.58
N LEU A 591 -10.47 -27.11 19.93
CA LEU A 591 -11.70 -27.08 20.72
C LEU A 591 -11.48 -26.48 22.12
N ARG A 592 -10.34 -26.78 22.77
CA ARG A 592 -9.96 -26.13 24.03
C ARG A 592 -9.76 -24.63 23.86
N ALA A 593 -8.94 -24.20 22.90
CA ALA A 593 -8.65 -22.79 22.69
C ALA A 593 -9.92 -21.99 22.30
N THR A 594 -10.73 -22.52 21.38
CA THR A 594 -11.96 -21.86 20.91
C THR A 594 -13.07 -21.87 21.96
N GLY A 595 -13.25 -22.98 22.68
CA GLY A 595 -14.17 -23.08 23.81
C GLY A 595 -13.84 -22.07 24.92
N TYR A 596 -12.56 -21.88 25.22
CA TYR A 596 -12.12 -20.86 26.18
C TYR A 596 -12.39 -19.42 25.70
N ILE A 597 -12.07 -19.10 24.44
CA ILE A 597 -12.30 -17.77 23.83
C ILE A 597 -13.80 -17.43 23.81
N SER A 598 -14.63 -18.38 23.40
CA SER A 598 -16.08 -18.23 23.29
C SER A 598 -16.82 -18.41 24.63
N SER A 599 -16.12 -18.76 25.71
CA SER A 599 -16.72 -19.08 27.01
C SER A 599 -17.73 -20.24 26.93
N ASN A 600 -17.52 -21.17 25.99
CA ASN A 600 -18.32 -22.38 25.82
C ASN A 600 -17.64 -23.57 26.53
N LYS A 601 -18.08 -23.85 27.77
CA LYS A 601 -17.50 -24.90 28.62
C LYS A 601 -17.65 -26.29 28.03
N LYS A 602 -18.79 -26.62 27.42
CA LYS A 602 -19.02 -27.92 26.77
C LYS A 602 -18.01 -28.19 25.65
N GLN A 603 -17.68 -27.16 24.87
CA GLN A 603 -16.69 -27.25 23.79
C GLN A 603 -15.27 -27.40 24.34
N PHE A 604 -14.94 -26.67 25.41
CA PHE A 604 -13.66 -26.81 26.10
C PHE A 604 -13.46 -28.21 26.68
N ASP A 605 -14.46 -28.73 27.40
CA ASP A 605 -14.43 -30.07 28.02
C ASP A 605 -14.36 -31.18 26.96
N ALA A 606 -15.03 -31.01 25.83
CA ALA A 606 -14.93 -31.93 24.69
C ALA A 606 -13.49 -31.99 24.14
N GLY A 607 -12.84 -30.84 23.98
CA GLY A 607 -11.43 -30.77 23.58
C GLY A 607 -10.49 -31.39 24.61
N GLN A 608 -10.74 -31.15 25.90
CA GLN A 608 -9.97 -31.73 27.00
C GLN A 608 -10.10 -33.26 27.05
N LYS A 609 -11.29 -33.80 26.77
CA LYS A 609 -11.51 -35.25 26.68
C LYS A 609 -10.70 -35.88 25.57
N LEU A 610 -10.69 -35.29 24.36
CA LEU A 610 -9.93 -35.80 23.22
C LEU A 610 -8.42 -35.82 23.52
N VAL A 611 -7.89 -34.72 24.06
CA VAL A 611 -6.47 -34.67 24.41
C VAL A 611 -6.13 -35.64 25.54
N GLY A 612 -6.98 -35.75 26.56
CA GLY A 612 -6.78 -36.71 27.64
C GLY A 612 -6.78 -38.17 27.17
N GLN A 613 -7.65 -38.50 26.21
CA GLN A 613 -7.67 -39.82 25.56
C GLN A 613 -6.36 -40.10 24.84
N TRP A 614 -5.87 -39.15 24.04
CA TRP A 614 -4.60 -39.29 23.35
C TRP A 614 -3.42 -39.37 24.32
N LEU A 615 -3.38 -38.56 25.38
CA LEU A 615 -2.31 -38.58 26.38
C LEU A 615 -2.24 -39.95 27.09
N THR A 616 -3.39 -40.53 27.42
CA THR A 616 -3.48 -41.86 28.03
C THR A 616 -2.93 -42.94 27.08
N TRP A 617 -3.29 -42.86 25.80
CA TRP A 617 -2.75 -43.74 24.77
C TRP A 617 -1.23 -43.54 24.59
N PHE A 618 -0.75 -42.29 24.55
CA PHE A 618 0.67 -41.97 24.38
C PHE A 618 1.51 -42.50 25.53
N ILE A 619 1.06 -42.34 26.79
CA ILE A 619 1.76 -42.87 27.97
C ILE A 619 1.86 -44.39 27.90
N LYS A 620 0.79 -45.08 27.49
CA LYS A 620 0.78 -46.55 27.36
C LYS A 620 1.73 -47.07 26.27
N ASN A 621 1.96 -46.28 25.23
CA ASN A 621 2.77 -46.66 24.06
C ASN A 621 4.13 -45.93 24.01
N LYS A 622 4.53 -45.26 25.10
CA LYS A 622 5.70 -44.36 25.13
C LYS A 622 6.98 -45.03 24.63
N ASP A 623 7.26 -46.25 25.08
CA ASP A 623 8.49 -46.97 24.69
C ASP A 623 8.50 -47.36 23.21
N ALA A 624 7.33 -47.71 22.66
CA ALA A 624 7.17 -48.01 21.23
C ALA A 624 7.33 -46.74 20.38
N VAL A 625 6.77 -45.62 20.82
CA VAL A 625 6.91 -44.32 20.16
C VAL A 625 8.36 -43.84 20.21
N GLN A 626 9.03 -43.92 21.36
CA GLN A 626 10.43 -43.54 21.51
C GLN A 626 11.34 -44.38 20.61
N LYS A 627 11.15 -45.70 20.60
CA LYS A 627 11.92 -46.61 19.75
C LYS A 627 11.68 -46.38 18.25
N ALA A 628 10.49 -45.94 17.86
CA ALA A 628 10.19 -45.56 16.48
C ALA A 628 10.86 -44.24 16.08
N LEU A 629 10.89 -43.26 17.00
CA LEU A 629 11.51 -41.95 16.81
C LEU A 629 13.06 -41.99 16.81
N ASP A 630 13.65 -42.95 17.51
CA ASP A 630 15.11 -43.15 17.57
C ASP A 630 15.68 -43.86 16.31
N LYS A 631 14.85 -44.63 15.58
CA LYS A 631 15.20 -45.24 14.29
C LYS A 631 15.20 -44.20 13.18
#